data_AF-A0A7Y3HUZ9-F1
#
_entry.id   AF-A0A7Y3HUZ9-F1
#
_cell.length_a   1.000
_cell.length_b   1.000
_cell.length_c   1.000
_cell.angle_alpha   90.00
_cell.angle_beta   90.00
_cell.angle_gamma   90.00
#
_symmetry.space_group_name_H-M   'P 1'
#
loop_
_entity.id
_entity.type
_entity.pdbx_description
1 polymer ?
#
loop_
_entity_poly.entity_id
_entity_poly.type
_entity_poly.pdbx_seq_one_letter_code
_entity_poly.pdbx_strand_id
1 'polypeptide(L)'
;MKKGVLLVNLGSPDSPTPKDVKPYLDEFLMDGRVIDVPKLLRNILVRGIILQTRPKKSAKAYAKIWWDEGSPLIVISQRFAYKVQSQTKLPVALGMRYGSMSIKEGLEELAQKSVDKVLLVPLYPHYAMSSYGTVVVKALEEQQKHFPKMQMTTMPAFYSNA
;
A
#
# COMPACT_ATOMS: atom_id res chain seq x y z
N MET A 1 -25.55 5.06 8.85
CA MET A 1 -24.23 5.15 8.16
C MET A 1 -23.21 4.40 8.99
N LYS A 2 -22.54 3.39 8.44
CA LYS A 2 -21.57 2.55 9.15
C LYS A 2 -20.14 3.01 8.87
N LYS A 3 -19.32 3.04 9.92
CA LYS A 3 -17.92 3.50 9.86
C LYS A 3 -16.97 2.30 9.83
N GLY A 4 -15.81 2.48 9.21
CA GLY A 4 -14.71 1.52 9.19
C GLY A 4 -13.36 2.21 9.04
N VAL A 5 -12.28 1.44 9.17
CA VAL A 5 -10.91 1.92 9.11
C VAL A 5 -10.16 1.15 8.04
N LEU A 6 -9.47 1.87 7.15
CA LEU A 6 -8.54 1.29 6.19
C LEU A 6 -7.12 1.67 6.58
N LEU A 7 -6.35 0.70 7.04
CA LEU A 7 -4.92 0.84 7.28
C LEU A 7 -4.18 0.65 5.95
N VAL A 8 -3.22 1.52 5.63
CA VAL A 8 -2.44 1.40 4.39
C VAL A 8 -0.95 1.55 4.62
N ASN A 9 -0.17 0.58 4.10
CA ASN A 9 1.30 0.61 4.11
C ASN A 9 1.87 0.50 2.67
N LEU A 10 3.19 0.46 2.55
CA LEU A 10 3.90 0.39 1.26
C LEU A 10 3.52 -0.85 0.46
N GLY A 11 3.53 -2.00 1.11
CA GLY A 11 3.46 -3.31 0.47
C GLY A 11 4.82 -3.93 0.18
N SER A 12 4.78 -5.10 -0.42
CA SER A 12 5.94 -5.96 -0.68
C SER A 12 5.61 -6.84 -1.90
N PRO A 13 6.62 -7.35 -2.63
CA PRO A 13 6.39 -8.45 -3.57
C PRO A 13 5.83 -9.68 -2.85
N ASP A 14 5.13 -10.53 -3.60
CA ASP A 14 4.49 -11.75 -3.09
C ASP A 14 5.49 -12.84 -2.67
N SER A 15 6.65 -12.86 -3.30
CA SER A 15 7.75 -13.77 -2.96
C SER A 15 9.11 -13.09 -3.16
N PRO A 16 10.20 -13.61 -2.56
CA PRO A 16 11.54 -13.07 -2.72
C PRO A 16 12.18 -13.54 -4.05
N THR A 17 11.36 -13.82 -5.07
CA THR A 17 11.82 -14.27 -6.38
C THR A 17 11.83 -13.11 -7.39
N PRO A 18 12.72 -13.12 -8.40
CA PRO A 18 12.73 -12.08 -9.42
C PRO A 18 11.39 -11.97 -10.19
N LYS A 19 10.61 -13.06 -10.25
CA LYS A 19 9.31 -13.11 -10.92
C LYS A 19 8.31 -12.15 -10.28
N ASP A 20 8.23 -12.14 -8.95
CA ASP A 20 7.25 -11.34 -8.21
C ASP A 20 7.82 -9.98 -7.80
N VAL A 21 9.14 -9.88 -7.66
CA VAL A 21 9.84 -8.60 -7.43
C VAL A 21 9.72 -7.67 -8.65
N LYS A 22 9.74 -8.21 -9.88
CA LYS A 22 9.67 -7.39 -11.10
C LYS A 22 8.37 -6.57 -11.22
N PRO A 23 7.16 -7.16 -11.15
CA PRO A 23 5.91 -6.39 -11.23
C PRO A 23 5.76 -5.41 -10.06
N TYR A 24 6.16 -5.80 -8.83
CA TYR A 24 6.19 -4.90 -7.69
C TYR A 24 7.09 -3.68 -7.94
N LEU A 25 8.31 -3.88 -8.45
CA LEU A 25 9.22 -2.78 -8.79
C LEU A 25 8.70 -1.94 -9.97
N ASP A 26 8.02 -2.55 -10.94
CA ASP A 26 7.39 -1.79 -12.03
C ASP A 26 6.36 -0.83 -11.47
N GLU A 27 5.43 -1.33 -10.65
CA GLU A 27 4.39 -0.52 -10.03
C GLU A 27 4.97 0.59 -9.15
N PHE A 28 5.92 0.25 -8.28
CA PHE A 28 6.55 1.19 -7.35
C PHE A 28 7.33 2.30 -8.07
N LEU A 29 8.16 1.93 -9.05
CA LEU A 29 9.05 2.88 -9.72
C LEU A 29 8.34 3.66 -10.83
N MET A 30 7.22 3.15 -11.36
CA MET A 30 6.38 3.88 -12.31
C MET A 30 5.46 4.90 -11.64
N ASP A 31 5.42 4.96 -10.30
CA ASP A 31 4.71 6.00 -9.57
C ASP A 31 5.43 7.35 -9.71
N GLY A 32 4.71 8.37 -10.18
CA GLY A 32 5.28 9.71 -10.35
C GLY A 32 5.51 10.47 -9.06
N ARG A 33 4.99 9.97 -7.93
CA ARG A 33 5.30 10.48 -6.61
C ARG A 33 6.58 9.87 -6.02
N VAL A 34 7.10 8.80 -6.63
CA VAL A 34 8.35 8.14 -6.24
C VAL A 34 9.50 8.59 -7.13
N ILE A 35 9.28 8.62 -8.46
CA ILE A 35 10.24 9.14 -9.43
C ILE A 35 9.59 10.30 -10.18
N ASP A 36 10.01 11.51 -9.83
CA ASP A 36 9.53 12.76 -10.42
C ASP A 36 10.22 13.04 -11.77
N VAL A 37 9.92 12.19 -12.74
CA VAL A 37 10.38 12.26 -14.14
C VAL A 37 9.15 12.14 -15.04
N PRO A 38 9.07 12.87 -16.17
CA PRO A 38 7.96 12.76 -17.11
C PRO A 38 7.65 11.31 -17.48
N LYS A 39 6.35 10.97 -17.55
CA LYS A 39 5.87 9.58 -17.67
C LYS A 39 6.57 8.77 -18.78
N LEU A 40 6.81 9.38 -19.94
CA LEU A 40 7.48 8.72 -21.06
C LEU A 40 8.95 8.39 -20.74
N LEU A 41 9.70 9.36 -20.21
CA LEU A 41 11.09 9.17 -19.80
C LEU A 41 11.20 8.18 -18.63
N ARG A 42 10.27 8.25 -17.67
CA ARG A 42 10.18 7.28 -16.57
C ARG A 42 9.92 5.87 -17.08
N ASN A 43 9.04 5.69 -18.06
CA ASN A 43 8.78 4.38 -18.66
C ASN A 43 10.04 3.80 -19.32
N ILE A 44 10.78 4.60 -20.09
CA ILE A 44 12.04 4.19 -20.71
C ILE A 44 13.08 3.81 -19.64
N LEU A 45 13.26 4.65 -18.63
CA LEU A 45 14.20 4.40 -17.54
C LEU A 45 13.85 3.13 -16.75
N VAL A 46 12.60 3.03 -16.28
CA VAL A 46 12.17 1.95 -15.41
C VAL A 46 12.12 0.63 -16.16
N ARG A 47 11.34 0.55 -17.24
CA ARG A 47 11.10 -0.71 -17.95
C ARG A 47 12.24 -1.09 -18.90
N GLY A 48 12.91 -0.10 -19.47
CA GLY A 48 14.04 -0.30 -20.38
C GLY A 48 15.35 -0.63 -19.66
N ILE A 49 15.65 0.02 -18.53
CA ILE A 49 16.95 -0.12 -17.87
C ILE A 49 16.82 -0.83 -16.51
N ILE A 50 16.01 -0.27 -15.60
CA ILE A 50 16.00 -0.72 -14.20
C ILE A 50 15.46 -2.16 -14.07
N LEU A 51 14.32 -2.46 -14.70
CA LEU A 51 13.66 -3.77 -14.57
C LEU A 51 14.39 -4.92 -15.27
N GLN A 52 15.46 -4.64 -16.03
CA GLN A 52 16.26 -5.69 -16.67
C GLN A 52 17.27 -6.31 -15.69
N THR A 53 17.73 -5.54 -14.70
CA THR A 53 18.83 -5.96 -13.81
C THR A 53 18.45 -5.93 -12.33
N ARG A 54 17.65 -4.94 -11.91
CA ARG A 54 17.32 -4.70 -10.50
C ARG A 54 16.50 -5.82 -9.84
N PRO A 55 15.52 -6.47 -10.50
CA PRO A 55 14.72 -7.51 -9.85
C PRO A 55 15.56 -8.67 -9.30
N LYS A 56 16.61 -9.10 -10.01
CA LYS A 56 17.53 -10.15 -9.54
C LYS A 56 18.29 -9.73 -8.27
N LYS A 57 18.76 -8.48 -8.22
CA LYS A 57 19.48 -7.93 -7.06
C LYS A 57 18.54 -7.75 -5.87
N SER A 58 17.36 -7.19 -6.10
CA SER A 58 16.34 -6.99 -5.06
C SER A 58 15.81 -8.31 -4.50
N ALA A 59 15.56 -9.32 -5.34
CA ALA A 59 15.16 -10.66 -4.90
C ALA A 59 16.15 -11.26 -3.91
N LYS A 60 17.46 -11.16 -4.19
CA LYS A 60 18.51 -11.60 -3.24
C LYS A 60 18.48 -10.84 -1.92
N ALA A 61 18.13 -9.56 -1.93
CA ALA A 61 18.00 -8.77 -0.71
C ALA A 61 16.75 -9.18 0.09
N TYR A 62 15.61 -9.36 -0.56
CA TYR A 62 14.39 -9.87 0.07
C TYR A 62 14.61 -11.25 0.68
N ALA A 63 15.28 -12.17 -0.04
CA ALA A 63 15.55 -13.53 0.44
C ALA A 63 16.37 -13.57 1.74
N LYS A 64 17.23 -12.57 2.00
CA LYS A 64 18.04 -12.52 3.23
C LYS A 64 17.23 -12.24 4.50
N ILE A 65 16.05 -11.64 4.35
CA ILE A 65 15.21 -11.21 5.48
C ILE A 65 13.82 -11.84 5.43
N TRP A 66 13.58 -12.76 4.50
CA TRP A 66 12.28 -13.38 4.30
C TRP A 66 11.97 -14.32 5.47
N TRP A 67 10.75 -14.26 5.99
CA TRP A 67 10.28 -15.20 7.02
C TRP A 67 9.55 -16.37 6.37
N ASP A 68 9.37 -17.45 7.13
CA ASP A 68 8.58 -18.60 6.68
C ASP A 68 7.13 -18.20 6.39
N GLU A 69 6.58 -17.25 7.16
CA GLU A 69 5.23 -16.71 6.94
C GLU A 69 5.13 -15.69 5.79
N GLY A 70 6.25 -15.23 5.23
CA GLY A 70 6.28 -14.26 4.13
C GLY A 70 7.13 -13.01 4.40
N SER A 71 6.80 -11.92 3.69
CA SER A 71 7.47 -10.63 3.88
C SER A 71 7.24 -10.10 5.31
N PRO A 72 8.29 -9.78 6.08
CA PRO A 72 8.13 -9.26 7.43
C PRO A 72 7.22 -8.04 7.51
N LEU A 73 7.26 -7.16 6.50
CA LEU A 73 6.39 -5.98 6.44
C LEU A 73 4.91 -6.36 6.34
N ILE A 74 4.56 -7.35 5.51
CA ILE A 74 3.19 -7.82 5.34
C ILE A 74 2.72 -8.53 6.61
N VAL A 75 3.53 -9.46 7.12
CA VAL A 75 3.22 -10.24 8.33
C VAL A 75 3.01 -9.32 9.53
N ILE A 76 3.89 -8.34 9.74
CA ILE A 76 3.76 -7.37 10.83
C ILE A 76 2.52 -6.48 10.62
N SER A 77 2.23 -6.04 9.39
CA SER A 77 1.06 -5.21 9.11
C SER A 77 -0.25 -5.96 9.37
N GLN A 78 -0.33 -7.25 9.02
CA GLN A 78 -1.49 -8.09 9.33
C GLN A 78 -1.65 -8.28 10.85
N ARG A 79 -0.56 -8.60 11.56
CA ARG A 79 -0.57 -8.72 13.03
C ARG A 79 -0.99 -7.41 13.70
N PHE A 80 -0.54 -6.27 13.17
CA PHE A 80 -0.93 -4.95 13.63
C PHE A 80 -2.42 -4.69 13.38
N ALA A 81 -2.92 -4.94 12.17
CA ALA A 81 -4.34 -4.78 11.83
C ALA A 81 -5.25 -5.64 12.73
N TYR A 82 -4.85 -6.88 13.01
CA TYR A 82 -5.57 -7.76 13.95
C TYR A 82 -5.62 -7.18 15.37
N LYS A 83 -4.48 -6.68 15.89
CA LYS A 83 -4.43 -6.03 17.20
C LYS A 83 -5.25 -4.75 17.25
N VAL A 84 -5.29 -3.96 16.17
CA VAL A 84 -6.14 -2.76 16.09
C VAL A 84 -7.62 -3.17 16.09
N GLN A 85 -8.00 -4.20 15.31
CA GLN A 85 -9.37 -4.71 15.28
C GLN A 85 -9.85 -5.16 16.65
N SER A 86 -9.00 -5.74 17.51
CA SER A 86 -9.41 -6.12 18.87
C SER A 86 -9.65 -4.94 19.80
N GLN A 87 -9.18 -3.73 19.46
CA GLN A 87 -9.36 -2.50 20.25
C GLN A 87 -10.59 -1.68 19.82
N THR A 88 -11.33 -2.12 18.80
CA THR A 88 -12.48 -1.36 18.28
C THR A 88 -13.58 -2.27 17.75
N LYS A 89 -14.83 -1.81 17.82
CA LYS A 89 -15.97 -2.48 17.19
C LYS A 89 -16.11 -2.13 15.70
N LEU A 90 -15.34 -1.17 15.20
CA LEU A 90 -15.35 -0.79 13.79
C LEU A 90 -14.66 -1.87 12.95
N PRO A 91 -15.17 -2.21 11.76
CA PRO A 91 -14.42 -2.99 10.79
C PRO A 91 -13.08 -2.33 10.45
N VAL A 92 -12.00 -3.10 10.53
CA VAL A 92 -10.65 -2.71 10.13
C VAL A 92 -10.24 -3.58 8.94
N ALA A 93 -9.80 -2.93 7.86
CA ALA A 93 -9.19 -3.59 6.70
C ALA A 93 -7.75 -3.10 6.50
N LEU A 94 -6.96 -3.89 5.80
CA LEU A 94 -5.56 -3.60 5.48
C LEU A 94 -5.39 -3.58 3.96
N GLY A 95 -4.73 -2.55 3.44
CA GLY A 95 -4.31 -2.47 2.04
C GLY A 95 -2.86 -2.01 1.92
N MET A 96 -2.30 -2.21 0.74
CA MET A 96 -0.95 -1.83 0.37
C MET A 96 -0.99 -0.88 -0.82
N ARG A 97 -0.05 0.07 -0.85
CA ARG A 97 0.11 0.99 -1.98
C ARG A 97 0.56 0.24 -3.24
N TYR A 98 1.43 -0.75 -3.08
CA TYR A 98 1.99 -1.58 -4.15
C TYR A 98 1.89 -3.06 -3.78
N GLY A 99 1.82 -3.92 -4.79
CA GLY A 99 1.69 -5.37 -4.62
C GLY A 99 0.24 -5.87 -4.52
N SER A 100 0.09 -7.15 -4.19
CA SER A 100 -1.18 -7.88 -4.36
C SER A 100 -2.28 -7.46 -3.39
N MET A 101 -1.97 -7.29 -2.10
CA MET A 101 -2.92 -6.89 -1.04
C MET A 101 -3.33 -5.42 -1.20
N SER A 102 -4.10 -5.10 -2.22
CA SER A 102 -4.27 -3.73 -2.71
C SER A 102 -5.24 -2.90 -1.86
N ILE A 103 -5.15 -1.56 -1.96
CA ILE A 103 -6.15 -0.65 -1.36
C ILE A 103 -7.58 -0.96 -1.86
N LYS A 104 -7.75 -1.35 -3.13
CA LYS A 104 -9.05 -1.73 -3.68
C LYS A 104 -9.65 -2.90 -2.90
N GLU A 105 -8.87 -3.95 -2.66
CA GLU A 105 -9.33 -5.13 -1.91
C GLU A 105 -9.70 -4.77 -0.47
N GLY A 106 -8.91 -3.91 0.19
CA GLY A 106 -9.25 -3.41 1.53
C GLY A 106 -10.55 -2.60 1.56
N LEU A 107 -10.79 -1.75 0.56
CA LEU A 107 -12.06 -1.02 0.42
C LEU A 107 -13.23 -1.98 0.11
N GLU A 108 -13.00 -3.00 -0.70
CA GLU A 108 -13.98 -4.04 -1.04
C GLU A 108 -14.41 -4.84 0.20
N GLU A 109 -13.46 -5.21 1.07
CA GLU A 109 -13.73 -5.86 2.35
C GLU A 109 -14.62 -4.98 3.26
N LEU A 110 -14.32 -3.68 3.34
CA LEU A 110 -15.13 -2.73 4.11
C LEU A 110 -16.53 -2.57 3.48
N ALA A 111 -16.63 -2.51 2.16
CA ALA A 111 -17.90 -2.41 1.44
C ALA A 111 -18.79 -3.66 1.67
N GLN A 112 -18.21 -4.86 1.65
CA GLN A 112 -18.91 -6.11 1.98
C GLN A 112 -19.45 -6.12 3.41
N LYS A 113 -18.78 -5.42 4.33
CA LYS A 113 -19.25 -5.17 5.70
C LYS A 113 -20.23 -4.00 5.79
N SER A 114 -20.74 -3.48 4.68
CA SER A 114 -21.66 -2.35 4.58
C SER A 114 -21.11 -1.06 5.21
N VAL A 115 -19.80 -0.81 5.12
CA VAL A 115 -19.19 0.44 5.56
C VAL A 115 -19.40 1.52 4.51
N ASP A 116 -19.88 2.68 4.93
CA ASP A 116 -20.15 3.83 4.05
C ASP A 116 -19.21 5.01 4.34
N LYS A 117 -18.54 5.00 5.51
CA LYS A 117 -17.57 6.02 5.93
C LYS A 117 -16.26 5.36 6.34
N VAL A 118 -15.18 5.66 5.63
CA VAL A 118 -13.85 5.10 5.88
C VAL A 118 -12.93 6.16 6.45
N LEU A 119 -12.29 5.85 7.58
CA LEU A 119 -11.08 6.54 8.01
C LEU A 119 -9.88 5.86 7.35
N LEU A 120 -9.27 6.56 6.40
CA LEU A 120 -8.01 6.16 5.79
C LEU A 120 -6.86 6.50 6.75
N VAL A 121 -6.07 5.49 7.10
CA VAL A 121 -4.93 5.60 8.01
C VAL A 121 -3.66 5.16 7.28
N PRO A 122 -2.93 6.09 6.67
CA PRO A 122 -1.59 5.81 6.16
C PRO A 122 -0.67 5.48 7.33
N LEU A 123 0.02 4.34 7.31
CA LEU A 123 0.93 3.88 8.37
C LEU A 123 2.31 4.55 8.30
N TYR A 124 2.32 5.87 8.05
CA TYR A 124 3.49 6.72 8.00
C TYR A 124 3.31 7.88 8.97
N PRO A 125 4.03 7.89 10.12
CA PRO A 125 3.93 8.98 11.08
C PRO A 125 4.35 10.32 10.48
N HIS A 126 5.37 10.33 9.62
CA HIS A 126 5.89 11.52 8.96
C HIS A 126 5.27 11.68 7.57
N TYR A 127 4.95 12.92 7.20
CA TYR A 127 4.55 13.24 5.85
C TYR A 127 5.76 13.21 4.91
N ALA A 128 5.63 12.47 3.81
CA ALA A 128 6.45 12.64 2.62
C ALA A 128 5.60 12.33 1.37
N MET A 129 5.93 12.99 0.25
CA MET A 129 5.20 12.83 -1.00
C MET A 129 5.25 11.38 -1.51
N SER A 130 6.42 10.73 -1.40
CA SER A 130 6.70 9.39 -1.90
C SER A 130 6.17 8.25 -1.03
N SER A 131 5.62 8.55 0.15
CA SER A 131 5.04 7.55 1.08
C SER A 131 3.59 7.89 1.45
N TYR A 132 3.37 8.81 2.41
CA TYR A 132 2.04 9.24 2.83
C TYR A 132 1.25 9.80 1.64
N GLY A 133 1.86 10.71 0.85
CA GLY A 133 1.19 11.40 -0.25
C GLY A 133 0.67 10.44 -1.32
N THR A 134 1.50 9.46 -1.74
CA THR A 134 1.09 8.47 -2.73
C THR A 134 -0.01 7.55 -2.23
N VAL A 135 0.01 7.14 -0.95
CA VAL A 135 -1.07 6.35 -0.35
C VAL A 135 -2.40 7.08 -0.42
N VAL A 136 -2.42 8.35 0.02
CA VAL A 136 -3.66 9.14 0.07
C VAL A 136 -4.25 9.30 -1.32
N VAL A 137 -3.41 9.63 -2.31
CA VAL A 137 -3.86 9.79 -3.69
C VAL A 137 -4.37 8.47 -4.26
N LYS A 138 -3.66 7.34 -4.03
CA LYS A 138 -4.14 6.02 -4.50
C LYS A 138 -5.53 5.72 -3.96
N ALA A 139 -5.69 5.91 -2.66
CA ALA A 139 -6.90 5.53 -1.98
C ALA A 139 -8.08 6.35 -2.49
N LEU A 140 -7.87 7.65 -2.73
CA LEU A 140 -8.90 8.52 -3.30
C LEU A 140 -9.24 8.11 -4.74
N GLU A 141 -8.25 7.77 -5.56
CA GLU A 141 -8.48 7.26 -6.91
C GLU A 141 -9.29 5.95 -6.91
N GLU A 142 -8.89 4.97 -6.09
CA GLU A 142 -9.60 3.68 -5.97
C GLU A 142 -11.01 3.86 -5.41
N GLN A 143 -11.17 4.72 -4.40
CA GLN A 143 -12.47 5.06 -3.81
C GLN A 143 -13.39 5.70 -4.85
N GLN A 144 -12.93 6.72 -5.57
CA GLN A 144 -13.75 7.40 -6.58
C GLN A 144 -14.14 6.48 -7.73
N LYS A 145 -13.21 5.62 -8.17
CA LYS A 145 -13.42 4.73 -9.31
C LYS A 145 -14.33 3.55 -8.99
N HIS A 146 -14.19 2.95 -7.81
CA HIS A 146 -14.85 1.68 -7.48
C HIS A 146 -15.92 1.81 -6.40
N PHE A 147 -15.83 2.82 -5.53
CA PHE A 147 -16.72 3.00 -4.37
C PHE A 147 -17.20 4.47 -4.25
N PRO A 148 -17.81 5.06 -5.30
CA PRO A 148 -18.11 6.49 -5.34
C PRO A 148 -19.08 6.98 -4.25
N LYS A 149 -19.88 6.07 -3.67
CA LYS A 149 -20.81 6.38 -2.56
C LYS A 149 -20.15 6.34 -1.18
N MET A 150 -18.96 5.75 -1.07
CA MET A 150 -18.20 5.63 0.18
C MET A 150 -17.49 6.95 0.46
N GLN A 151 -17.76 7.54 1.63
CA GLN A 151 -17.08 8.75 2.07
C GLN A 151 -15.75 8.37 2.71
N MET A 152 -14.69 9.10 2.39
CA MET A 152 -13.38 8.85 2.97
C MET A 152 -12.82 10.10 3.65
N THR A 153 -12.28 9.90 4.85
CA THR A 153 -11.56 10.92 5.61
C THR A 153 -10.17 10.40 5.88
N THR A 154 -9.15 11.24 5.70
CA THR A 154 -7.75 10.83 5.89
C THR A 154 -7.25 11.29 7.25
N MET A 155 -6.64 10.37 8.00
CA MET A 155 -5.91 10.72 9.21
C MET A 155 -4.65 11.51 8.84
N PRO A 156 -4.45 12.73 9.38
CA PRO A 156 -3.23 13.49 9.14
C PRO A 156 -1.97 12.73 9.57
N ALA A 157 -0.82 13.12 9.04
CA ALA A 157 0.47 12.68 9.56
C ALA A 157 0.55 12.98 11.07
N PHE A 158 1.06 12.03 11.84
CA PHE A 158 0.87 11.95 13.29
C PHE A 158 2.18 11.82 14.07
N TYR A 159 3.31 12.20 13.47
CA TYR A 159 4.62 12.17 14.12
C TYR A 159 4.65 12.90 15.47
N SER A 160 3.92 14.00 15.59
CA SER A 160 3.86 14.84 16.79
C SER A 160 2.71 14.50 17.75
N ASN A 161 1.99 13.39 17.56
CA ASN A 161 0.81 13.03 18.36
C ASN A 161 1.16 12.23 19.64
N ALA A 162 2.32 12.51 20.25
CA ALA A 162 2.78 11.91 21.50
C ALA A 162 2.06 12.50 22.72
#